data_AF-A0A412L3H4-F1
#
_entry.id   AF-A0A412L3H4-F1
#
_cell.length_a   1.000
_cell.length_b   1.000
_cell.length_c   1.000
_cell.angle_alpha   90.00
_cell.angle_beta   90.00
_cell.angle_gamma   90.00
#
_symmetry.space_group_name_H-M   'P 1'
#
loop_
_entity.id
_entity.type
_entity.pdbx_description
1 polymer ?
#
loop_
_entity_poly.entity_id
_entity_poly.type
_entity_poly.pdbx_seq_one_letter_code
_entity_poly.pdbx_strand_id
1 'polypeptide(L)'
;MRQRQKAVEALLSSHDEQHLWKCVTAFQGYRFKTISGLPFSYKIKTGRNGEPTKELWIDRREGSNCLTWSSVLLALGNIKGEVVDRTKALGDIRGVTYIYGMFYRFGLIDVPDEVKEKMGHTKKRKK
;
A
#
# COMPACT_ATOMS: atom_id res chain seq x y z
N MET A 1 -4.69 0.56 16.36
CA MET A 1 -4.81 -0.83 15.86
C MET A 1 -6.23 -1.15 15.37
N ARG A 2 -7.28 -1.04 16.21
CA ARG A 2 -8.66 -1.39 15.83
C ARG A 2 -9.21 -0.69 14.58
N GLN A 3 -8.91 0.61 14.40
CA GLN A 3 -9.39 1.38 13.24
C GLN A 3 -8.81 0.88 11.90
N ARG A 4 -7.52 0.53 11.88
CA ARG A 4 -6.83 0.01 10.68
C ARG A 4 -7.41 -1.33 10.26
N GLN A 5 -7.63 -2.22 11.24
CA GLN A 5 -8.19 -3.54 10.98
C GLN A 5 -9.60 -3.44 10.39
N LYS A 6 -10.48 -2.61 11.00
CA LYS A 6 -11.83 -2.37 10.47
C LYS A 6 -11.82 -1.78 9.06
N ALA A 7 -10.89 -0.86 8.77
CA ALA A 7 -10.75 -0.28 7.44
C ALA A 7 -10.31 -1.32 6.40
N VAL A 8 -9.43 -2.25 6.78
CA VAL A 8 -9.03 -3.39 5.93
C VAL A 8 -10.20 -4.34 5.70
N GLU A 9 -10.92 -4.74 6.75
CA GLU A 9 -12.07 -5.64 6.63
C GLU A 9 -13.14 -5.07 5.69
N ALA A 10 -13.46 -3.78 5.83
CA ALA A 10 -14.42 -3.10 4.95
C ALA A 10 -13.92 -2.99 3.50
N LEU A 11 -12.63 -2.74 3.30
CA LEU A 11 -12.02 -2.69 1.97
C LEU A 11 -12.06 -4.06 1.29
N LEU A 12 -11.73 -5.14 2.01
CA LEU A 12 -11.80 -6.50 1.47
C LEU A 12 -13.23 -6.95 1.15
N SER A 13 -14.23 -6.41 1.85
CA SER A 13 -15.63 -6.72 1.55
C SER A 13 -16.19 -5.96 0.34
N SER A 14 -15.67 -4.77 0.02
CA SER A 14 -16.27 -3.85 -0.96
C SER A 14 -15.44 -3.62 -2.21
N HIS A 15 -14.10 -3.67 -2.09
CA HIS A 15 -13.13 -3.40 -3.15
C HIS A 15 -13.33 -2.06 -3.89
N ASP A 16 -13.82 -1.02 -3.20
CA ASP A 16 -14.12 0.29 -3.79
C ASP A 16 -13.14 1.42 -3.38
N GLU A 17 -13.17 2.53 -4.13
CA GLU A 17 -12.36 3.72 -3.88
C GLU A 17 -12.59 4.33 -2.48
N GLN A 18 -13.82 4.33 -1.99
CA GLN A 18 -14.17 4.98 -0.72
C GLN A 18 -13.54 4.24 0.46
N HIS A 19 -13.61 2.91 0.48
CA HIS A 19 -13.02 2.08 1.51
C HIS A 19 -11.50 2.05 1.38
N LEU A 20 -10.97 2.09 0.15
CA LEU A 20 -9.54 2.23 -0.06
C LEU A 20 -9.03 3.54 0.55
N TRP A 21 -9.74 4.65 0.34
CA TRP A 21 -9.38 5.95 0.91
C TRP A 21 -9.37 5.93 2.45
N LYS A 22 -10.38 5.32 3.06
CA LYS A 22 -10.43 5.13 4.53
C LYS A 22 -9.24 4.32 5.03
N CYS A 23 -8.88 3.25 4.32
CA CYS A 23 -7.72 2.41 4.66
C CYS A 23 -6.41 3.20 4.54
N VAL A 24 -6.18 3.85 3.39
CA VAL A 24 -5.00 4.68 3.15
C VAL A 24 -4.86 5.79 4.20
N THR A 25 -5.96 6.43 4.59
CA THR A 25 -5.94 7.46 5.63
C THR A 25 -5.59 6.86 7.00
N ALA A 26 -6.18 5.73 7.37
CA ALA A 26 -5.92 5.07 8.65
C ALA A 26 -4.46 4.58 8.80
N PHE A 27 -3.77 4.31 7.69
CA PHE A 27 -2.40 3.82 7.66
C PHE A 27 -1.32 4.91 7.49
N GLN A 28 -1.68 6.20 7.51
CA GLN A 28 -0.66 7.25 7.55
C GLN A 28 0.36 7.03 8.69
N GLY A 29 1.63 7.31 8.40
CA GLY A 29 2.75 7.07 9.30
C GLY A 29 3.03 5.60 9.63
N TYR A 30 2.32 4.64 9.05
CA TYR A 30 2.66 3.22 9.20
C TYR A 30 3.97 2.93 8.46
N ARG A 31 4.81 2.09 9.08
CA ARG A 31 6.09 1.68 8.52
C ARG A 31 5.89 0.47 7.61
N PHE A 32 5.65 0.75 6.34
CA PHE A 32 5.56 -0.24 5.28
C PHE A 32 6.96 -0.69 4.83
N LYS A 33 6.99 -1.71 3.98
CA LYS A 33 8.18 -2.13 3.24
C LYS A 33 7.84 -2.38 1.78
N THR A 34 8.77 -2.03 0.90
CA THR A 34 8.68 -2.33 -0.53
C THR A 34 8.94 -3.81 -0.80
N ILE A 35 8.81 -4.23 -2.06
CA ILE A 35 9.17 -5.59 -2.53
C ILE A 35 10.62 -6.00 -2.17
N SER A 36 11.54 -5.03 -2.12
CA SER A 36 12.94 -5.27 -1.72
C SER A 36 13.18 -5.21 -0.21
N GLY A 37 12.13 -4.97 0.59
CA GLY A 37 12.24 -4.81 2.05
C GLY A 37 12.60 -3.40 2.51
N LEU A 38 12.73 -2.43 1.60
CA LEU A 38 13.06 -1.04 1.96
C LEU A 38 11.91 -0.43 2.78
N PRO A 39 12.16 0.06 4.01
CA PRO A 39 11.12 0.67 4.81
C PRO A 39 10.72 2.04 4.27
N PHE A 40 9.44 2.33 4.29
CA PHE A 40 8.90 3.65 3.96
C PHE A 40 7.65 3.94 4.80
N SER A 41 7.27 5.21 4.85
CA SER A 41 5.96 5.62 5.35
C SER A 41 5.38 6.68 4.42
N TYR A 42 4.15 7.11 4.67
CA TYR A 42 3.59 8.24 3.94
C TYR A 42 2.69 9.10 4.82
N LYS A 43 2.45 10.31 4.35
CA LYS A 43 1.42 11.23 4.85
C LYS A 43 0.55 11.67 3.69
N ILE A 44 -0.74 11.89 3.95
CA ILE A 44 -1.60 12.52 2.94
C ILE A 44 -1.30 14.01 2.97
N LYS A 45 -1.01 14.57 1.80
CA LYS A 45 -0.73 16.00 1.68
C LYS A 45 -2.02 16.79 1.89
N THR A 46 -1.96 17.85 2.68
CA THR A 46 -3.07 18.77 2.90
C THR A 46 -2.87 20.04 2.09
N GLY A 47 -3.96 20.57 1.55
CA GLY A 47 -3.98 21.82 0.80
C GLY A 47 -3.89 23.01 1.75
N ARG A 48 -3.87 24.21 1.17
CA ARG A 48 -3.82 25.48 1.94
C ARG A 48 -5.04 25.68 2.85
N ASN A 49 -6.15 25.02 2.53
CA ASN A 49 -7.40 25.02 3.30
C ASN A 49 -7.50 23.89 4.34
N GLY A 50 -6.46 23.05 4.48
CA GLY A 50 -6.47 21.89 5.39
C GLY A 50 -7.13 20.64 4.82
N GLU A 51 -7.70 20.69 3.60
CA GLU A 51 -8.31 19.51 2.98
C GLU A 51 -7.26 18.56 2.39
N PRO A 52 -7.48 17.24 2.45
CA PRO A 52 -6.56 16.26 1.88
C PRO A 52 -6.56 16.29 0.35
N THR A 53 -5.39 16.46 -0.24
CA THR A 53 -5.20 16.75 -1.68
C THR A 53 -5.20 15.52 -2.59
N LYS A 54 -5.71 14.36 -2.16
CA LYS A 54 -5.61 13.09 -2.92
C LYS A 54 -4.18 12.80 -3.41
N GLU A 55 -3.18 13.24 -2.65
CA GLU A 55 -1.75 12.98 -2.90
C GLU A 55 -1.11 12.37 -1.64
N LEU A 56 -0.30 11.34 -1.83
CA LEU A 56 0.45 10.69 -0.77
C LEU A 56 1.91 11.10 -0.90
N TRP A 57 2.43 11.73 0.14
CA TRP A 57 3.84 12.06 0.24
C TRP A 57 4.59 10.91 0.91
N ILE A 58 5.37 10.19 0.11
CA ILE A 58 6.16 9.03 0.54
C ILE A 58 7.46 9.53 1.17
N ASP A 59 7.68 9.11 2.42
CA ASP A 59 8.89 9.37 3.18
C ASP A 59 9.79 8.11 3.18
N ARG A 60 11.00 8.27 2.64
CA ARG A 60 12.06 7.25 2.60
C ARG A 60 13.40 7.88 2.98
N ARG A 61 14.36 7.04 3.40
CA ARG A 61 15.67 7.47 3.94
C ARG A 61 16.44 8.51 3.10
N GLU A 62 16.31 8.50 1.78
CA GLU A 62 17.11 9.34 0.86
C GLU A 62 16.24 10.21 -0.06
N GLY A 63 15.13 10.73 0.45
CA GLY A 63 14.31 11.72 -0.23
C GLY A 63 12.83 11.39 -0.19
N SER A 64 12.01 12.20 -0.84
CA SER A 64 10.57 11.99 -0.87
C SER A 64 10.06 11.86 -2.30
N ASN A 65 8.98 11.10 -2.47
CA ASN A 65 8.26 11.00 -3.74
C ASN A 65 6.78 11.26 -3.48
N CYS A 66 6.08 11.89 -4.42
CA CYS A 66 4.62 11.93 -4.39
C CYS A 66 4.04 10.75 -5.16
N LEU A 67 2.98 10.18 -4.62
CA LEU A 67 2.14 9.19 -5.29
C LEU A 67 0.73 9.79 -5.41
N THR A 68 0.24 9.90 -6.64
CA THR A 68 -1.11 10.44 -6.88
C THR A 68 -2.17 9.41 -6.54
N TRP A 69 -3.35 9.87 -6.10
CA TRP A 69 -4.48 8.96 -5.88
C TRP A 69 -4.89 8.20 -7.13
N SER A 70 -4.82 8.84 -8.30
CA SER A 70 -5.07 8.18 -9.59
C SER A 70 -4.14 6.97 -9.81
N SER A 71 -2.88 7.06 -9.38
CA SER A 71 -1.94 5.93 -9.45
C SER A 71 -2.36 4.79 -8.52
N VAL A 72 -2.85 5.09 -7.33
CA VAL A 72 -3.37 4.08 -6.39
C VAL A 72 -4.61 3.38 -6.96
N LEU A 73 -5.54 4.15 -7.53
CA LEU A 73 -6.76 3.60 -8.14
C LEU A 73 -6.47 2.75 -9.37
N LEU A 74 -5.54 3.19 -10.23
CA LEU A 74 -5.11 2.41 -11.39
C LEU A 74 -4.54 1.06 -10.96
N ALA A 75 -3.72 1.05 -9.90
CA ALA A 75 -3.21 -0.19 -9.35
C ALA A 75 -4.30 -1.08 -8.75
N LEU A 76 -5.31 -0.52 -8.09
CA LEU A 76 -6.46 -1.28 -7.56
C LEU A 76 -7.20 -1.99 -8.69
N GLY A 77 -7.48 -1.29 -9.80
CA GLY A 77 -8.17 -1.86 -10.96
C GLY A 77 -7.37 -2.93 -11.71
N ASN A 78 -6.04 -2.98 -11.53
CA ASN A 78 -5.17 -3.97 -12.16
C ASN A 78 -5.00 -5.26 -11.33
N ILE A 79 -5.60 -5.36 -10.14
CA ILE A 79 -5.53 -6.59 -9.33
C ILE A 79 -6.34 -7.70 -10.00
N LYS A 80 -5.71 -8.86 -10.22
CA LYS A 80 -6.33 -10.02 -10.88
C LYS A 80 -6.65 -11.19 -9.95
N GLY A 81 -6.55 -11.01 -8.63
CA GLY A 81 -6.85 -12.05 -7.64
C GLY A 81 -5.77 -13.15 -7.51
N GLU A 82 -4.62 -12.97 -8.15
CA GLU A 82 -3.50 -13.92 -8.12
C GLU A 82 -2.34 -13.41 -7.24
N VAL A 83 -1.37 -14.30 -6.97
CA VAL A 83 -0.11 -13.92 -6.32
C VAL A 83 0.65 -12.97 -7.23
N VAL A 84 0.89 -11.75 -6.77
CA VAL A 84 1.52 -10.70 -7.55
C VAL A 84 3.03 -10.79 -7.36
N ASP A 85 3.73 -11.50 -8.24
CA ASP A 85 5.19 -11.66 -8.16
C ASP A 85 5.95 -10.33 -8.39
N ARG A 86 5.48 -9.52 -9.35
CA ARG A 86 6.18 -8.30 -9.77
C ARG A 86 5.32 -7.07 -9.59
N THR A 87 5.94 -5.99 -9.13
CA THR A 87 5.24 -4.70 -8.94
C THR A 87 4.57 -4.19 -10.22
N LYS A 88 5.18 -4.41 -11.39
CA LYS A 88 4.60 -4.02 -12.70
C LYS A 88 3.29 -4.71 -13.06
N ALA A 89 2.93 -5.82 -12.40
CA ALA A 89 1.62 -6.43 -12.59
C ALA A 89 0.48 -5.55 -12.04
N LEU A 90 0.78 -4.60 -11.16
CA LEU A 90 -0.16 -3.56 -10.72
C LEU A 90 -0.23 -2.37 -11.70
N GLY A 91 0.53 -2.40 -12.79
CA GLY A 91 0.59 -1.35 -13.80
C GLY A 91 1.96 -0.68 -13.91
N ASP A 92 2.17 0.00 -15.03
CA ASP A 92 3.38 0.80 -15.28
C ASP A 92 3.26 2.17 -14.60
N ILE A 93 3.48 2.17 -13.28
CA ILE A 93 3.23 3.33 -12.42
C ILE A 93 4.55 3.73 -11.74
N ARG A 94 4.88 5.02 -11.81
CA ARG A 94 6.00 5.57 -11.05
C ARG A 94 5.73 5.42 -9.55
N GLY A 95 6.60 4.71 -8.84
CA GLY A 95 6.42 4.44 -7.41
C GLY A 95 5.50 3.26 -7.10
N VAL A 96 5.18 2.40 -8.08
CA VAL A 96 4.35 1.19 -7.89
C VAL A 96 4.84 0.27 -6.75
N THR A 97 6.14 0.29 -6.44
CA THR A 97 6.71 -0.48 -5.34
C THR A 97 6.15 -0.11 -3.96
N TYR A 98 5.74 1.16 -3.78
CA TYR A 98 5.10 1.61 -2.54
C TYR A 98 3.65 1.13 -2.48
N ILE A 99 2.92 1.22 -3.59
CA ILE A 99 1.55 0.69 -3.70
C ILE A 99 1.54 -0.80 -3.41
N TYR A 100 2.49 -1.54 -3.98
CA TYR A 100 2.64 -2.99 -3.76
C TYR A 100 2.77 -3.33 -2.27
N GLY A 101 3.65 -2.63 -1.54
CA GLY A 101 3.80 -2.81 -0.09
C GLY A 101 2.53 -2.44 0.70
N MET A 102 1.82 -1.40 0.28
CA MET A 102 0.55 -1.00 0.88
C MET A 102 -0.54 -2.05 0.65
N PHE A 103 -0.72 -2.51 -0.58
CA PHE A 103 -1.77 -3.46 -0.96
C PHE A 103 -1.57 -4.83 -0.33
N TYR A 104 -0.32 -5.30 -0.25
CA TYR A 104 0.00 -6.50 0.51
C TYR A 104 -0.40 -6.34 1.98
N ARG A 105 -0.10 -5.17 2.58
CA ARG A 105 -0.47 -4.90 3.97
C ARG A 105 -1.99 -4.78 4.17
N PHE A 106 -2.72 -4.32 3.16
CA PHE A 106 -4.17 -4.24 3.16
C PHE A 106 -4.83 -5.59 2.84
N GLY A 107 -4.05 -6.62 2.48
CA GLY A 107 -4.57 -7.94 2.10
C GLY A 107 -5.22 -7.98 0.72
N LEU A 108 -5.05 -6.93 -0.11
CA LEU A 108 -5.59 -6.87 -1.46
C LEU A 108 -4.84 -7.77 -2.46
N ILE A 109 -3.58 -8.08 -2.15
CA ILE A 109 -2.73 -8.98 -2.94
C ILE A 109 -2.01 -9.94 -2.01
N ASP A 110 -1.72 -11.13 -2.49
CA ASP A 110 -0.67 -11.97 -1.92
C ASP A 110 0.62 -11.84 -2.74
N VAL A 111 1.75 -12.17 -2.11
CA VAL A 111 3.08 -12.01 -2.69
C VAL A 111 3.89 -13.30 -2.50
N PRO A 112 4.93 -13.56 -3.31
CA PRO A 112 5.79 -14.73 -3.14
C PRO A 112 6.45 -14.78 -1.76
N ASP A 113 6.75 -15.99 -1.27
CA ASP A 113 7.35 -16.16 0.07
C ASP A 113 8.69 -15.42 0.22
N GLU A 114 9.52 -15.39 -0.82
CA GLU A 114 10.77 -14.64 -0.82
C GLU A 114 10.57 -13.13 -0.63
N VAL A 115 9.45 -12.59 -1.13
CA VAL A 115 9.07 -11.18 -0.93
C VAL A 115 8.55 -10.98 0.48
N LYS A 116 7.74 -11.92 1.00
CA LYS A 116 7.27 -11.89 2.40
C LYS A 116 8.45 -11.82 3.36
N GLU A 117 9.49 -12.62 3.13
CA GLU A 117 10.72 -12.62 3.93
C GLU A 117 11.44 -11.27 3.89
N LYS A 118 11.63 -10.67 2.70
CA LYS A 118 12.21 -9.32 2.55
C LYS A 118 11.37 -8.26 3.26
N MET A 119 10.04 -8.39 3.22
CA MET A 119 9.11 -7.55 3.97
C MET A 119 9.08 -7.87 5.48
N GLY A 120 9.86 -8.83 5.97
CA GLY A 120 9.94 -9.21 7.38
C GLY A 120 8.71 -10.00 7.88
N HIS A 121 7.97 -10.61 6.96
CA HIS A 121 6.93 -11.58 7.23
C HIS A 121 7.48 -12.98 6.97
N THR A 122 8.36 -13.45 7.87
CA THR A 122 8.89 -14.81 7.77
C THR A 122 7.77 -15.82 8.03
N LYS A 123 7.68 -16.89 7.22
CA LYS A 123 6.90 -18.07 7.58
C LYS A 123 7.31 -18.50 8.99
N LYS A 124 6.34 -18.64 9.91
CA LYS A 124 6.56 -19.48 11.10
C LYS A 124 7.08 -20.81 10.56
N ARG A 125 8.35 -21.14 10.81
CA ARG A 125 8.86 -22.48 10.58
C ARG A 125 7.88 -23.44 11.27
N LYS A 126 7.13 -24.22 10.48
CA LYS A 126 6.41 -25.38 11.02
C LYS A 126 7.50 -26.26 11.61
N LYS A 127 7.46 -26.43 12.93
CA LYS A 127 8.31 -27.36 13.67
C LYS A 127 7.77 -28.76 13.49
#